data_AF-A0A1I0BEL3-F1
#
_entry.id   AF-A0A1I0BEL3-F1
#
_cell.length_a   1.000
_cell.length_b   1.000
_cell.length_c   1.000
_cell.angle_alpha   90.00
_cell.angle_beta   90.00
_cell.angle_gamma   90.00
#
_symmetry.space_group_name_H-M   'P 1'
#
loop_
_entity.id
_entity.type
_entity.pdbx_description
1 polymer ?
#
loop_
_entity_poly.entity_id
_entity_poly.type
_entity_poly.pdbx_seq_one_letter_code
_entity_poly.pdbx_strand_id
1 'polypeptide(L)'
;MTIRIIAAYFFMASSAAFAVVTVLGLLRFPDVYTRMHAAAVVLTMSAVLMSIGTAIYVWKFFLSIKIMMIGFFFLFSNPMATHAIARASYKRKIVLPKEYEIDAYSEYLGRDSDEHS
;
A
#
# COMPACT_ATOMS: atom_id res chain seq x y z
N MET A 1 -5.96 6.22 33.04
CA MET A 1 -5.42 5.00 32.38
C MET A 1 -6.40 4.35 31.42
N THR A 2 -7.70 4.28 31.75
CA THR A 2 -8.75 3.68 30.91
C THR A 2 -8.92 4.38 29.55
N ILE A 3 -8.94 5.71 29.51
CA ILE A 3 -9.15 6.46 28.25
C ILE A 3 -8.08 6.18 27.19
N ARG A 4 -6.83 5.99 27.63
CA ARG A 4 -5.70 5.62 26.76
C ARG A 4 -5.90 4.25 26.12
N ILE A 5 -6.37 3.29 26.91
CA ILE A 5 -6.59 1.91 26.46
C ILE A 5 -7.74 1.87 25.45
N ILE A 6 -8.83 2.61 25.71
CA ILE A 6 -9.94 2.75 24.77
C ILE A 6 -9.46 3.38 23.46
N ALA A 7 -8.66 4.45 23.52
CA ALA A 7 -8.08 5.06 22.33
C ALA A 7 -7.18 4.08 21.56
N ALA A 8 -6.31 3.34 22.25
CA ALA A 8 -5.44 2.35 21.61
C ALA A 8 -6.25 1.25 20.89
N TYR A 9 -7.26 0.69 21.55
CA TYR A 9 -8.14 -0.31 20.92
C TYR A 9 -8.91 0.25 19.74
N PHE A 10 -9.37 1.51 19.81
CA PHE A 10 -10.03 2.16 18.68
C PHE A 10 -9.09 2.27 17.46
N PHE A 11 -7.84 2.68 17.66
CA PHE A 11 -6.84 2.74 16.58
C PHE A 11 -6.48 1.34 16.03
N MET A 12 -6.35 0.33 16.89
CA MET A 12 -6.05 -1.04 16.46
C MET A 12 -7.24 -1.73 15.77
N ALA A 13 -8.47 -1.43 16.19
CA ALA A 13 -9.68 -1.95 15.56
C ALA A 13 -9.90 -1.30 14.18
N SER A 14 -9.70 0.01 14.08
CA SER A 14 -9.77 0.70 12.79
C SER A 14 -8.66 0.22 11.84
N SER A 15 -7.42 0.05 12.31
CA SER A 15 -6.35 -0.53 11.47
C SER A 15 -6.70 -1.92 10.95
N ALA A 16 -7.27 -2.79 11.79
CA ALA A 16 -7.73 -4.11 11.38
C ALA A 16 -8.82 -4.03 10.29
N ALA A 17 -9.77 -3.11 10.41
CA ALA A 17 -10.77 -2.87 9.36
C ALA A 17 -10.12 -2.43 8.04
N PHE A 18 -9.16 -1.51 8.07
CA PHE A 18 -8.41 -1.09 6.88
C PHE A 18 -7.57 -2.24 6.28
N ALA A 19 -7.00 -3.12 7.10
CA ALA A 19 -6.29 -4.31 6.62
C ALA A 19 -7.22 -5.25 5.84
N VAL A 20 -8.45 -5.46 6.33
CA VAL A 20 -9.47 -6.24 5.61
C VAL A 20 -9.83 -5.56 4.29
N VAL A 21 -10.04 -4.25 4.28
CA VAL A 21 -10.31 -3.48 3.05
C VAL A 21 -9.16 -3.58 2.05
N THR A 22 -7.91 -3.63 2.52
CA THR A 22 -6.73 -3.82 1.66
C THR A 22 -6.82 -5.15 0.92
N VAL A 23 -7.12 -6.24 1.64
CA VAL A 23 -7.26 -7.58 1.05
C VAL A 23 -8.47 -7.63 0.10
N LEU A 24 -9.60 -7.05 0.49
CA LEU A 24 -10.79 -6.97 -0.37
C LEU A 24 -10.52 -6.19 -1.66
N GLY A 25 -9.79 -5.07 -1.59
CA GLY A 25 -9.36 -4.33 -2.76
C GLY A 25 -8.51 -5.20 -3.69
N LEU A 26 -7.53 -5.92 -3.13
CA LEU A 26 -6.66 -6.80 -3.90
C LEU A 26 -7.43 -7.92 -4.62
N LEU A 27 -8.47 -8.46 -3.99
CA LEU A 27 -9.31 -9.53 -4.56
C LEU A 27 -10.34 -9.02 -5.57
N ARG A 28 -10.91 -7.82 -5.35
CA ARG A 28 -12.03 -7.30 -6.17
C ARG A 28 -11.57 -6.59 -7.43
N PHE A 29 -10.41 -5.95 -7.41
CA PHE A 29 -9.93 -5.21 -8.59
C PHE A 29 -9.47 -6.17 -9.70
N PRO A 30 -9.83 -5.90 -10.97
CA PRO A 30 -9.53 -6.81 -12.09
C PRO A 30 -8.09 -6.66 -12.61
N ASP A 31 -7.50 -5.47 -12.51
CA ASP A 31 -6.21 -5.13 -13.12
C ASP A 31 -5.09 -4.95 -12.07
N VAL A 32 -3.86 -5.28 -12.43
CA VAL A 32 -2.67 -5.22 -11.56
C VAL A 32 -2.43 -3.80 -11.05
N TYR A 33 -2.59 -2.77 -11.89
CA TYR A 33 -2.41 -1.38 -11.47
C TYR A 33 -3.50 -0.94 -10.49
N THR A 34 -4.75 -1.30 -10.76
CA THR A 34 -5.87 -1.00 -9.85
C THR A 34 -5.75 -1.74 -8.51
N ARG A 35 -5.26 -2.99 -8.52
CA ARG A 35 -4.91 -3.77 -7.33
C ARG A 35 -3.79 -3.12 -6.53
N MET A 36 -2.71 -2.69 -7.22
CA MET A 36 -1.57 -2.02 -6.59
C MET A 36 -1.97 -0.68 -5.97
N HIS A 37 -2.79 0.11 -6.66
CA HIS A 37 -3.28 1.39 -6.13
C HIS A 37 -4.08 1.19 -4.84
N ALA A 38 -5.05 0.27 -4.88
CA ALA A 38 -5.86 -0.05 -3.71
C ALA A 38 -5.01 -0.58 -2.55
N ALA A 39 -4.05 -1.45 -2.84
CA ALA A 39 -3.15 -1.99 -1.84
C ALA A 39 -2.27 -0.89 -1.23
N ALA A 40 -1.61 -0.07 -2.04
CA ALA A 40 -0.66 0.94 -1.56
C ALA A 40 -1.33 1.98 -0.64
N VAL A 41 -2.49 2.51 -1.02
CA VAL A 41 -3.18 3.57 -0.26
C VAL A 41 -3.76 3.00 1.04
N VAL A 42 -4.48 1.88 0.99
CA VAL A 42 -5.18 1.35 2.17
C VAL A 42 -4.21 0.66 3.13
N LEU A 43 -3.18 -0.03 2.62
CA LEU A 43 -2.19 -0.72 3.46
C LEU A 43 -1.33 0.26 4.25
N THR A 44 -0.94 1.39 3.65
CA THR A 44 -0.18 2.43 4.37
C THR A 44 -1.02 3.03 5.49
N MET A 45 -2.29 3.33 5.24
CA MET A 45 -3.21 3.83 6.26
C MET A 45 -3.35 2.82 7.42
N SER A 46 -3.56 1.54 7.09
CA SER A 46 -3.62 0.45 8.08
C SER A 46 -2.36 0.39 8.94
N ALA A 47 -1.18 0.41 8.32
CA ALA A 47 0.10 0.31 9.03
C ALA A 47 0.34 1.51 9.96
N VAL A 48 0.06 2.73 9.50
CA VAL A 48 0.22 3.95 10.31
C VAL A 48 -0.71 3.92 11.53
N LEU A 49 -1.99 3.59 11.34
CA LEU A 49 -2.94 3.49 12.46
C LEU A 49 -2.52 2.40 13.45
N MET A 50 -2.02 1.25 12.96
CA MET A 50 -1.54 0.16 13.80
C MET A 50 -0.32 0.56 14.62
N SER A 51 0.66 1.25 14.02
CA SER A 51 1.84 1.76 14.71
C SER A 51 1.47 2.76 15.82
N ILE A 52 0.56 3.69 15.53
CA ILE A 52 0.08 4.69 16.51
C ILE A 52 -0.68 4.00 17.65
N GLY A 53 -1.63 3.11 17.34
CA GLY A 53 -2.41 2.39 18.35
C GLY A 53 -1.54 1.57 19.30
N THR A 54 -0.54 0.87 18.75
CA THR A 54 0.41 0.07 19.53
C THR A 54 1.33 0.95 20.38
N ALA A 55 1.80 2.09 19.85
CA ALA A 55 2.62 3.04 20.59
C ALA A 55 1.89 3.64 21.80
N ILE A 56 0.59 3.92 21.66
CA ILE A 56 -0.29 4.42 22.74
C ILE A 56 -0.56 3.32 23.78
N TYR A 57 -0.75 2.06 23.34
CA TYR A 57 -1.00 0.93 24.24
C TYR A 57 0.17 0.67 25.20
N VAL A 58 1.39 0.63 24.66
CA VAL A 58 2.60 0.31 25.42
C VAL A 58 2.98 1.43 26.40
N TRP A 59 2.84 2.70 25.99
CA TRP A 59 3.16 3.88 26.80
C TRP A 59 4.55 3.85 27.46
N LYS A 60 5.55 3.28 26.77
CA LYS A 60 6.96 3.31 27.17
C LYS A 60 7.76 4.07 26.11
N PHE A 61 8.39 5.17 26.50
CA PHE A 61 9.06 6.10 25.58
C PHE A 61 9.98 5.41 24.55
N PHE A 62 10.93 4.60 25.02
CA PHE A 62 11.88 3.89 24.15
C PHE A 62 11.20 2.88 23.21
N LEU A 63 10.13 2.22 23.66
CA LEU A 63 9.45 1.20 22.85
C LEU A 63 8.49 1.84 21.84
N SER A 64 7.77 2.90 22.24
CA SER A 64 6.90 3.68 21.35
C SER A 64 7.68 4.32 20.20
N ILE A 65 8.90 4.83 20.46
CA ILE A 65 9.78 5.36 19.39
C ILE A 65 10.17 4.26 18.39
N LYS A 66 10.55 3.07 18.86
CA LYS A 66 10.90 1.94 17.99
C LYS A 66 9.72 1.54 17.10
N ILE A 67 8.51 1.49 17.66
CA ILE A 67 7.29 1.19 16.90
C ILE A 67 7.02 2.27 15.86
N MET A 68 7.19 3.55 16.22
CA MET A 68 7.01 4.66 15.28
C MET A 68 8.05 4.64 14.15
N MET A 69 9.32 4.30 14.45
CA MET A 69 10.35 4.09 13.42
C MET A 69 9.98 2.98 12.45
N ILE A 70 9.40 1.87 12.93
CA ILE A 70 8.93 0.78 12.07
C ILE A 70 7.81 1.27 11.15
N GLY A 71 6.84 2.01 11.69
CA GLY A 71 5.76 2.61 10.89
C GLY A 71 6.28 3.59 9.83
N PHE A 72 7.27 4.42 10.20
CA PHE A 72 7.91 5.33 9.26
C PHE A 72 8.67 4.58 8.17
N PHE A 73 9.48 3.58 8.52
CA PHE A 73 10.19 2.76 7.55
C PHE A 73 9.22 2.05 6.59
N PHE A 74 8.09 1.55 7.11
CA PHE A 74 7.05 0.95 6.29
C PHE A 74 6.45 1.93 5.27
N LEU A 75 6.28 3.21 5.64
CA LEU A 75 5.78 4.25 4.75
C LEU A 75 6.69 4.50 3.54
N PHE A 76 8.01 4.34 3.69
CA PHE A 76 8.96 4.41 2.56
C PHE A 76 9.07 3.09 1.80
N SER A 77 9.01 1.97 2.52
CA SER A 77 9.12 0.64 1.92
C SER A 77 7.95 0.33 0.97
N ASN A 78 6.74 0.74 1.33
CA ASN A 78 5.53 0.47 0.55
C ASN A 78 5.53 1.09 -0.88
N PRO A 79 5.80 2.40 -1.07
CA PRO A 79 5.89 2.98 -2.42
C PRO A 79 7.08 2.40 -3.22
N MET A 80 8.19 2.06 -2.56
CA MET A 80 9.32 1.39 -3.23
C MET A 80 8.92 0.01 -3.78
N ALA A 81 8.22 -0.79 -2.97
CA ALA A 81 7.69 -2.08 -3.39
C ALA A 81 6.67 -1.92 -4.52
N THR A 82 5.74 -0.98 -4.39
CA THR A 82 4.71 -0.71 -5.42
C THR A 82 5.34 -0.29 -6.75
N HIS A 83 6.34 0.60 -6.73
CA HIS A 83 7.05 1.03 -7.92
C HIS A 83 7.82 -0.12 -8.59
N ALA A 84 8.49 -0.96 -7.79
CA ALA A 84 9.21 -2.13 -8.31
C ALA A 84 8.25 -3.14 -8.99
N ILE A 85 7.08 -3.39 -8.37
CA ILE A 85 6.06 -4.28 -8.93
C ILE A 85 5.46 -3.68 -10.20
N ALA A 86 5.16 -2.38 -10.22
CA ALA A 86 4.63 -1.70 -11.41
C ALA A 86 5.59 -1.78 -12.60
N ARG A 87 6.89 -1.50 -12.37
CA ARG A 87 7.92 -1.60 -13.40
C ARG A 87 8.11 -3.03 -13.90
N ALA A 88 8.10 -4.01 -13.00
CA ALA A 88 8.22 -5.43 -13.36
C ALA A 88 7.01 -5.92 -14.17
N SER A 89 5.80 -5.49 -13.79
CA SER A 89 4.55 -5.83 -14.48
C SER A 89 4.52 -5.25 -15.90
N TYR A 90 4.90 -3.97 -16.05
CA TYR A 90 4.98 -3.32 -17.35
C TYR A 90 6.00 -4.02 -18.28
N LYS A 91 7.18 -4.36 -17.76
CA LYS A 91 8.23 -5.05 -18.53
C LYS A 91 7.84 -6.46 -18.98
N ARG A 92 7.05 -7.18 -18.17
CA ARG A 92 6.62 -8.55 -18.48
C ARG A 92 5.32 -8.60 -19.31
N LYS A 93 4.78 -7.46 -19.76
CA LYS A 93 3.48 -7.36 -20.45
C LYS A 93 2.33 -8.03 -19.69
N ILE A 94 2.40 -8.09 -18.35
CA ILE A 94 1.39 -8.77 -17.53
C ILE A 94 0.23 -7.80 -17.32
N VAL A 95 -0.89 -8.09 -17.99
CA VAL A 95 -2.20 -7.43 -17.85
C VAL A 95 -2.09 -5.91 -17.91
N LEU A 96 -1.99 -5.38 -19.12
CA LEU A 96 -2.46 -4.02 -19.35
C LEU A 96 -3.96 -4.01 -19.05
N PRO A 97 -4.52 -2.96 -18.45
CA PRO A 97 -5.97 -2.83 -18.33
C PRO A 97 -6.60 -3.10 -19.70
N LYS A 98 -7.65 -3.91 -19.74
CA LYS A 98 -8.29 -4.39 -20.98
C LYS A 98 -8.75 -3.24 -21.89
N GLU A 99 -8.85 -2.04 -21.32
CA GLU A 99 -9.27 -0.80 -21.95
C GLU A 99 -8.44 0.33 -21.31
N TYR A 100 -7.51 0.91 -22.08
CA TYR A 100 -6.84 2.17 -21.75
C TYR A 100 -6.95 3.07 -22.97
N GLU A 101 -7.33 4.33 -22.77
CA GLU A 101 -7.55 5.28 -23.86
C GLU A 101 -6.23 5.80 -24.42
N ILE A 102 -5.20 5.96 -23.57
CA ILE A 102 -3.87 6.47 -23.95
C ILE A 102 -2.80 5.80 -23.06
N ASP A 103 -1.77 5.19 -23.66
CA ASP A 103 -0.52 4.79 -23.00
C ASP A 103 0.64 5.64 -23.54
N ALA A 104 0.86 6.83 -22.97
CA ALA A 104 2.00 7.67 -23.37
C ALA A 104 3.36 7.08 -22.95
N TYR A 105 3.36 6.06 -22.08
CA TYR A 105 4.59 5.42 -21.61
C TYR A 105 5.10 4.39 -22.62
N SER A 106 4.23 3.77 -23.43
CA SER A 106 4.66 2.92 -24.57
C SER A 106 5.39 3.74 -25.62
N GLU A 107 4.90 4.95 -25.92
CA GLU A 107 5.51 5.88 -26.87
C GLU A 107 6.92 6.30 -26.42
N TYR A 108 7.09 6.68 -25.14
CA TYR A 108 8.41 7.02 -24.58
C TYR A 108 9.39 5.83 -24.61
N LEU A 109 8.89 4.62 -24.44
CA LEU A 109 9.69 3.40 -24.49
C LEU A 109 9.90 2.85 -25.91
N GLY A 110 9.31 3.46 -26.93
CA GLY A 110 9.38 2.98 -28.32
C GLY A 110 8.71 1.62 -28.54
N ARG A 111 7.82 1.19 -27.65
CA ARG A 111 7.30 -0.19 -27.60
C ARG A 111 6.31 -0.51 -28.72
N ASP A 112 5.63 0.50 -29.26
CA ASP A 112 4.65 0.34 -30.34
C ASP A 112 5.32 0.16 -31.71
N SER A 113 6.59 0.56 -31.85
CA SER A 113 7.41 0.34 -33.05
C SER A 113 7.90 -1.11 -33.21
N ASP A 114 8.07 -1.83 -32.09
CA ASP A 114 8.55 -3.23 -32.08
C ASP A 114 7.44 -4.27 -32.34
N GLU A 115 6.17 -3.86 -32.23
CA GLU A 115 5.01 -4.76 -32.40
C GLU A 115 4.51 -4.81 -33.87
N HIS A 116 5.07 -3.97 -34.75
CA HIS A 116 4.77 -3.88 -36.19
C HIS A 116 5.91 -4.36 -37.11
N SER A 117 6.97 -4.97 -36.57
CA SER A 117 8.05 -5.62 -37.34
C SER A 117 8.04 -7.14 -37.19
#